data_AF-A0A7J8XEP7-F1
#
_entry.id   AF-A0A7J8XEP7-F1
#
_cell.length_a   1.000
_cell.length_b   1.000
_cell.length_c   1.000
_cell.angle_alpha   90.00
_cell.angle_beta   90.00
_cell.angle_gamma   90.00
#
_symmetry.space_group_name_H-M   'P 1'
#
loop_
_entity.id
_entity.type
_entity.pdbx_description
1 polymer ?
#
loop_
_entity_poly.entity_id
_entity_poly.type
_entity_poly.pdbx_seq_one_letter_code
_entity_poly.pdbx_strand_id
1 'polypeptide(L)'
;MALQYVELCKGNCSGNSAVNCKPPTDDFTEVFAPNCGVELPTIGTITGHIVGCQSKYTEPSLAFANVLVKDKKSLSVLRNKSHSGVGVGLIGFHKGPFFWCVLFSNGGTNSSFVLEDRGEGIKQKKGCYSGSAFPCNAGHRSAMLFNYIITFSYLFISLLNQI
;
A
#
# COMPACT_ATOMS: atom_id res chain seq x y z
N MET A 1 -2.68 -0.39 6.27
CA MET A 1 -3.83 0.55 6.11
C MET A 1 -3.47 1.90 5.49
N ALA A 2 -2.42 2.62 5.93
CA ALA A 2 -2.04 3.92 5.31
C ALA A 2 -1.86 3.85 3.78
N LEU A 3 -1.36 2.72 3.28
CA LEU A 3 -1.18 2.49 1.85
C LEU A 3 -2.53 2.35 1.10
N GLN A 4 -3.53 1.70 1.68
CA GLN A 4 -4.89 1.64 1.11
C GLN A 4 -5.58 3.01 1.12
N TYR A 5 -5.45 3.75 2.22
CA TYR A 5 -5.99 5.10 2.33
C TYR A 5 -5.47 6.01 1.20
N VAL A 6 -4.15 6.02 0.98
CA VAL A 6 -3.54 6.87 -0.04
C VAL A 6 -3.73 6.33 -1.46
N GLU A 7 -4.00 5.04 -1.63
CA GLU A 7 -4.34 4.47 -2.93
C GLU A 7 -5.67 5.05 -3.46
N LEU A 8 -6.64 5.31 -2.58
CA LEU A 8 -7.89 5.99 -2.94
C LEU A 8 -7.70 7.46 -3.35
N CYS A 9 -6.50 8.01 -3.13
CA CYS A 9 -6.14 9.38 -3.53
C CYS A 9 -5.50 9.46 -4.92
N LYS A 10 -5.42 8.33 -5.65
CA LYS A 10 -4.84 8.26 -6.98
C LYS A 10 -5.44 9.32 -7.91
N GLY A 11 -4.58 10.05 -8.60
CA GLY A 11 -4.98 11.10 -9.55
C GLY A 11 -5.24 12.48 -8.91
N ASN A 12 -5.32 12.58 -7.59
CA ASN A 12 -5.61 13.83 -6.89
C ASN A 12 -4.35 14.56 -6.39
N CYS A 13 -3.27 14.53 -7.17
CA CYS A 13 -2.03 15.24 -6.86
C CYS A 13 -1.96 16.58 -7.58
N SER A 14 -1.89 17.68 -6.83
CA SER A 14 -1.65 19.01 -7.35
C SER A 14 -0.16 19.40 -7.27
N GLY A 15 0.28 20.31 -8.15
CA GLY A 15 1.68 20.72 -8.28
C GLY A 15 2.33 21.28 -7.00
N ASN A 16 1.53 21.75 -6.04
CA ASN A 16 2.02 22.27 -4.75
C ASN A 16 2.16 21.18 -3.67
N SER A 17 2.38 19.93 -4.05
CA SER A 17 2.39 18.77 -3.14
C SER A 17 1.12 18.66 -2.29
N ALA A 18 0.00 19.15 -2.82
CA ALA A 18 -1.29 19.10 -2.16
C ALA A 18 -2.07 17.93 -2.74
N VAL A 19 -2.65 17.12 -1.85
CA VAL A 19 -3.52 16.02 -2.23
C VAL A 19 -4.94 16.39 -1.88
N ASN A 20 -5.82 16.43 -2.89
CA ASN A 20 -7.23 16.72 -2.69
C ASN A 20 -8.03 15.42 -2.61
N CYS A 21 -7.83 14.66 -1.54
CA CYS A 21 -8.59 13.45 -1.25
C CYS A 21 -8.91 13.40 0.24
N LYS A 22 -10.06 12.83 0.58
CA LYS A 22 -10.40 12.50 1.96
C LYS A 22 -11.28 11.25 1.95
N PRO A 23 -10.68 10.05 1.85
CA PRO A 23 -11.42 8.81 2.04
C PRO A 23 -12.26 8.83 3.33
N PRO A 24 -13.43 8.19 3.35
CA PRO A 24 -14.24 8.03 4.54
C PRO A 24 -13.44 7.47 5.72
N THR A 25 -13.73 7.95 6.93
CA THR A 25 -13.11 7.41 8.15
C THR A 25 -13.61 6.01 8.46
N ASP A 26 -14.82 5.69 8.04
CA ASP A 26 -15.48 4.40 8.31
C ASP A 26 -14.82 3.27 7.50
N ASP A 27 -14.17 3.61 6.37
CA ASP A 27 -13.39 2.67 5.57
C ASP A 27 -12.26 2.01 6.39
N PHE A 28 -11.74 2.66 7.45
CA PHE A 28 -10.73 2.03 8.29
C PHE A 28 -11.23 0.75 8.96
N THR A 29 -12.45 0.77 9.48
CA THR A 29 -13.06 -0.37 10.16
C THR A 29 -13.83 -1.26 9.19
N GLU A 30 -14.51 -0.71 8.20
CA GLU A 30 -15.39 -1.48 7.32
C GLU A 30 -14.64 -2.15 6.15
N VAL A 31 -13.52 -1.54 5.70
CA VAL A 31 -12.84 -1.95 4.47
C VAL A 31 -11.38 -2.32 4.73
N PHE A 32 -10.60 -1.42 5.33
CA PHE A 32 -9.15 -1.59 5.42
C PHE A 32 -8.76 -2.64 6.45
N ALA A 33 -9.36 -2.62 7.64
CA ALA A 33 -9.10 -3.61 8.69
C ALA A 33 -9.40 -5.04 8.24
N PRO A 34 -10.62 -5.35 7.73
CA PRO A 34 -10.95 -6.71 7.35
C PRO A 34 -10.15 -7.15 6.11
N ASN A 35 -9.80 -6.20 5.22
CA ASN A 35 -8.90 -6.51 4.12
C ASN A 35 -7.51 -6.94 4.56
N CYS A 36 -7.08 -6.46 5.72
CA CYS A 36 -5.79 -6.78 6.29
C CYS A 36 -5.84 -7.89 7.33
N GLY A 37 -7.03 -8.46 7.63
CA GLY A 37 -7.19 -9.46 8.69
C GLY A 37 -6.83 -8.87 10.06
N VAL A 38 -7.11 -7.59 10.28
CA VAL A 38 -6.93 -6.93 11.58
C VAL A 38 -8.24 -6.98 12.34
N GLU A 39 -8.19 -7.45 13.59
CA GLU A 39 -9.35 -7.50 14.47
C GLU A 39 -9.86 -6.09 14.77
N LEU A 40 -11.13 -5.83 14.44
CA LEU A 40 -11.76 -4.51 14.58
C LEU A 40 -11.63 -3.87 15.98
N PRO A 41 -11.80 -4.59 17.10
CA PRO A 41 -11.67 -4.01 18.43
C PRO A 41 -10.27 -3.48 18.74
N THR A 42 -9.26 -3.89 17.95
CA THR A 42 -7.85 -3.53 18.16
C THR A 42 -7.45 -2.32 17.32
N ILE A 43 -8.38 -1.73 16.58
CA ILE A 43 -8.15 -0.50 15.84
C ILE A 43 -8.54 0.68 16.71
N GLY A 44 -7.53 1.45 17.12
CA GLY A 44 -7.76 2.75 17.74
C GLY A 44 -8.40 3.72 16.75
N THR A 45 -9.06 4.75 17.29
CA THR A 45 -9.62 5.83 16.47
C THR A 45 -8.51 6.55 15.71
N ILE A 46 -8.72 6.78 14.41
CA ILE A 46 -7.83 7.63 13.61
C ILE A 46 -8.01 9.07 14.08
N THR A 47 -6.97 9.64 14.68
CA THR A 47 -7.00 10.98 15.28
C THR A 47 -6.38 12.05 14.39
N GLY A 48 -5.72 11.65 13.31
CA GLY A 48 -5.14 12.59 12.35
C GLY A 48 -4.58 11.89 11.11
N HIS A 49 -4.43 12.66 10.04
CA HIS A 49 -3.71 12.22 8.85
C HIS A 49 -2.97 13.38 8.21
N ILE A 50 -1.86 13.07 7.55
CA ILE A 50 -1.10 13.99 6.70
C ILE A 50 -0.86 13.25 5.39
N VAL A 51 -1.29 13.85 4.28
CA VAL A 51 -1.09 13.29 2.94
C VAL A 51 -0.41 14.33 2.07
N GLY A 52 0.55 13.89 1.28
CA GLY A 52 1.22 14.74 0.31
C GLY A 52 1.63 13.93 -0.91
N CYS A 53 1.99 14.62 -1.98
CA CYS A 53 2.43 13.98 -3.21
C CYS A 53 3.56 14.75 -3.88
N GLN A 54 4.34 14.07 -4.71
CA GLN A 54 5.33 14.68 -5.59
C GLN A 54 5.40 13.94 -6.93
N SER A 55 5.74 14.66 -8.00
CA SER A 55 5.88 14.07 -9.33
C SER A 55 7.01 13.04 -9.43
N LYS A 56 8.06 13.20 -8.63
CA LYS A 56 9.20 12.30 -8.53
C LYS A 56 9.29 11.70 -7.13
N TYR A 57 10.01 10.60 -7.02
CA TYR A 57 10.37 10.04 -5.73
C TYR A 57 11.26 11.02 -4.98
N THR A 58 11.02 11.11 -3.67
CA THR A 58 11.68 12.07 -2.78
C THR A 58 12.05 11.32 -1.53
N GLU A 59 13.30 11.44 -1.11
CA GLU A 59 13.81 10.76 0.09
C GLU A 59 12.95 11.11 1.32
N PRO A 60 12.70 10.15 2.25
CA PRO A 60 11.89 10.38 3.45
C PRO A 60 12.20 11.67 4.23
N SER A 61 13.48 12.00 4.41
CA SER A 61 13.93 13.20 5.13
C SER A 61 13.43 14.48 4.46
N LEU A 62 13.58 14.57 3.14
CA LEU A 62 13.15 15.70 2.33
C LEU A 62 11.63 15.73 2.16
N ALA A 63 10.99 14.55 2.04
CA ALA A 63 9.54 14.43 1.98
C ALA A 63 8.89 14.87 3.30
N PHE A 64 9.49 14.56 4.45
CA PHE A 64 9.00 15.02 5.74
C PHE A 64 8.92 16.55 5.79
N ALA A 65 10.00 17.25 5.46
CA ALA A 65 10.05 18.70 5.53
C ALA A 65 9.22 19.40 4.43
N ASN A 66 9.33 18.93 3.18
CA ASN A 66 8.81 19.68 2.02
C ASN A 66 7.46 19.19 1.51
N VAL A 67 7.04 17.97 1.88
CA VAL A 67 5.79 17.35 1.39
C VAL A 67 4.78 17.18 2.49
N LEU A 68 5.18 16.60 3.62
CA LEU A 68 4.28 16.24 4.72
C LEU A 68 4.09 17.38 5.72
N VAL A 69 5.18 17.94 6.24
CA VAL A 69 5.17 18.94 7.34
C VAL A 69 5.57 20.33 6.82
N LYS A 70 4.97 20.74 5.70
CA LYS A 70 5.30 22.01 5.03
C LYS A 70 4.62 23.24 5.63
N ASP A 71 3.57 23.07 6.43
CA ASP A 71 2.74 24.17 6.94
C ASP A 71 2.36 24.00 8.42
N LYS A 72 1.84 25.07 9.01
CA LYS A 72 1.45 25.08 10.43
C LYS A 72 0.31 24.11 10.73
N LYS A 73 -0.54 23.79 9.75
CA LYS A 73 -1.67 22.86 9.94
C LYS A 73 -1.15 21.44 10.06
N SER A 74 -0.30 20.98 9.15
CA SER A 74 0.31 19.64 9.27
C SER A 74 1.21 19.52 10.50
N LEU A 75 1.94 20.58 10.87
CA LEU A 75 2.69 20.62 12.13
C LEU A 75 1.77 20.51 13.36
N SER A 76 0.59 21.14 13.34
CA SER A 76 -0.37 21.06 14.46
C SER A 76 -0.94 19.65 14.63
N VAL A 77 -1.21 18.94 13.52
CA VAL A 77 -1.58 17.52 13.54
C VAL A 77 -0.45 16.71 14.17
N LEU A 78 0.79 16.84 13.68
CA LEU A 78 1.94 16.08 14.18
C LEU A 78 2.18 16.26 15.70
N ARG A 79 1.94 17.47 16.24
CA ARG A 79 2.18 17.79 17.66
C ARG A 79 1.02 17.42 18.58
N ASN A 80 -0.08 16.88 18.06
CA ASN A 80 -1.22 16.50 18.89
C ASN A 80 -0.85 15.32 19.81
N LYS A 81 -0.99 15.55 21.13
CA LYS A 81 -0.63 14.58 22.17
C LYS A 81 -1.61 13.40 22.28
N SER A 82 -2.75 13.45 21.58
CA SER A 82 -3.69 12.33 21.54
C SER A 82 -3.20 11.17 20.67
N HIS A 83 -2.15 11.38 19.88
CA HIS A 83 -1.57 10.34 19.03
C HIS A 83 -0.74 9.38 19.88
N SER A 84 -1.06 8.08 19.83
CA SER A 84 -0.31 6.99 20.45
C SER A 84 0.19 5.95 19.44
N GLY A 85 -0.38 5.93 18.23
CA GLY A 85 0.02 5.07 17.12
C GLY A 85 0.29 5.87 15.85
N VAL A 86 1.24 5.39 15.04
CA VAL A 86 1.58 5.97 13.74
C VAL A 86 1.68 4.89 12.67
N GLY A 87 1.11 5.16 11.50
CA GLY A 87 1.23 4.30 10.32
C GLY A 87 1.65 5.13 9.12
N VAL A 88 2.64 4.65 8.36
CA VAL A 88 3.18 5.37 7.19
C VAL A 88 3.01 4.53 5.93
N GLY A 89 2.57 5.17 4.85
CA GLY A 89 2.45 4.57 3.53
C GLY A 89 3.12 5.45 2.47
N LEU A 90 3.89 4.82 1.59
CA LEU A 90 4.41 5.41 0.36
C LEU A 90 3.94 4.56 -0.81
N ILE A 91 3.34 5.19 -1.81
CA ILE A 91 2.97 4.53 -3.06
C ILE A 91 3.44 5.36 -4.25
N GLY A 92 4.11 4.72 -5.21
CA GLY A 92 4.41 5.29 -6.52
C GLY A 92 3.47 4.69 -7.57
N PHE A 93 2.89 5.51 -8.43
CA PHE A 93 2.10 5.05 -9.57
C PHE A 93 2.96 5.00 -10.83
N HIS A 94 2.75 3.99 -11.69
CA HIS A 94 3.50 3.89 -12.95
C HIS A 94 3.26 5.14 -13.81
N LYS A 95 4.34 5.83 -14.19
CA LYS A 95 4.30 7.11 -14.92
C LYS A 95 3.47 8.20 -14.22
N GLY A 96 3.36 8.14 -12.89
CA GLY A 96 2.58 9.07 -12.09
C GLY A 96 3.32 9.54 -10.84
N PRO A 97 2.69 10.43 -10.04
CA PRO A 97 3.29 10.94 -8.83
C PRO A 97 3.40 9.88 -7.73
N PHE A 98 4.31 10.13 -6.81
CA PHE A 98 4.47 9.43 -5.54
C PHE A 98 3.60 10.11 -4.49
N PHE A 99 2.91 9.30 -3.68
CA PHE A 99 2.09 9.78 -2.60
C PHE A 99 2.62 9.25 -1.27
N TRP A 100 2.66 10.15 -0.30
CA TRP A 100 2.99 9.90 1.09
C TRP A 100 1.73 10.05 1.93
N CYS A 101 1.53 9.13 2.87
CA CYS A 101 0.47 9.22 3.86
C CYS A 101 1.00 8.82 5.22
N VAL A 102 0.75 9.67 6.21
CA VAL A 102 0.97 9.40 7.63
C VAL A 102 -0.39 9.42 8.30
N LEU A 103 -0.72 8.34 8.99
CA LEU A 103 -1.92 8.20 9.80
C LEU A 103 -1.52 8.17 11.26
N PHE A 104 -2.33 8.83 12.09
CA PHE A 104 -2.19 8.84 13.52
C PHE A 104 -3.42 8.24 14.17
N SER A 105 -3.23 7.42 15.19
CA SER A 105 -4.31 6.80 15.97
C SER A 105 -4.08 6.96 17.47
N ASN A 106 -5.13 6.75 18.26
CA ASN A 106 -5.08 6.71 19.73
C ASN A 106 -5.21 5.27 20.27
N GLY A 107 -4.73 4.27 19.51
CA GLY A 107 -4.79 2.86 19.92
C GLY A 107 -3.90 2.54 21.13
N GLY A 108 -4.26 1.52 21.91
CA GLY A 108 -3.43 1.04 23.01
C GLY A 108 -2.12 0.43 22.50
N THR A 109 -0.99 0.83 23.05
CA THR A 109 0.36 0.41 22.58
C THR A 109 0.59 -1.10 22.62
N ASN A 110 -0.16 -1.83 23.45
CA ASN A 110 -0.01 -3.27 23.68
C ASN A 110 -1.16 -4.11 23.12
N SER A 111 -2.16 -3.48 22.50
CA SER A 111 -3.39 -4.14 22.08
C SER A 111 -3.92 -3.63 20.75
N SER A 112 -3.06 -2.99 19.95
CA SER A 112 -3.43 -2.43 18.65
C SER A 112 -2.99 -3.31 17.48
N PHE A 113 -3.80 -3.35 16.41
CA PHE A 113 -3.50 -4.07 15.17
C PHE A 113 -3.25 -5.57 15.35
N VAL A 114 -4.05 -6.22 16.20
CA VAL A 114 -4.01 -7.68 16.37
C VAL A 114 -4.57 -8.33 15.11
N LEU A 115 -3.89 -9.36 14.65
CA LEU A 115 -4.28 -10.11 13.47
C LEU A 115 -5.28 -11.20 13.85
N GLU A 116 -6.34 -11.33 13.06
CA GLU A 116 -7.29 -12.44 13.13
C GLU A 116 -6.52 -13.76 13.09
N ASP A 117 -6.97 -14.74 13.88
CA ASP A 117 -6.34 -16.06 14.00
C ASP A 117 -4.82 -16.00 14.25
N ARG A 118 -4.34 -14.94 14.94
CA ARG A 118 -2.91 -14.66 15.21
C ARG A 118 -2.06 -14.55 13.95
N GLY A 119 -2.67 -14.24 12.81
CA GLY A 119 -2.00 -14.14 11.53
C GLY A 119 -1.95 -15.44 10.72
N GLU A 120 -2.52 -16.54 11.21
CA GLU A 120 -2.64 -17.77 10.41
C GLU A 120 -3.65 -17.58 9.28
N GLY A 121 -3.27 -17.98 8.07
CA GLY A 121 -4.18 -17.96 6.92
C GLY A 121 -4.48 -16.58 6.32
N ILE A 122 -3.86 -15.50 6.80
CA ILE A 122 -4.08 -14.15 6.24
C ILE A 122 -3.56 -14.08 4.81
N LYS A 123 -4.49 -13.92 3.87
CA LYS A 123 -4.15 -13.63 2.48
C LYS A 123 -3.65 -12.20 2.39
N GLN A 124 -2.42 -12.02 1.91
CA GLN A 124 -1.89 -10.68 1.64
C GLN A 124 -2.73 -9.98 0.58
N LYS A 125 -3.48 -8.96 1.00
CA LYS A 125 -4.16 -8.03 0.10
C LYS A 125 -3.31 -6.79 -0.10
N LYS A 126 -3.51 -6.13 -1.24
CA LYS A 126 -2.82 -4.90 -1.60
C LYS A 126 -3.00 -3.83 -0.51
N GLY A 127 -1.89 -3.24 -0.08
CA GLY A 127 -1.85 -2.11 0.86
C GLY A 127 -2.04 -2.43 2.35
N CYS A 128 -1.99 -3.71 2.72
CA CYS A 128 -2.13 -4.14 4.11
C CYS A 128 -0.83 -4.07 4.91
N TYR A 129 0.24 -4.65 4.38
CA TYR A 129 1.53 -4.79 5.04
C TYR A 129 2.65 -4.19 4.19
N SER A 130 3.79 -3.90 4.80
CA SER A 130 5.00 -3.52 4.09
C SER A 130 5.41 -4.63 3.13
N GLY A 131 5.43 -4.34 1.82
CA GLY A 131 5.72 -5.33 0.78
C GLY A 131 5.14 -4.93 -0.57
N SER A 132 5.51 -5.66 -1.62
CA SER A 132 4.89 -5.46 -2.93
C SER A 132 3.41 -5.80 -2.87
N ALA A 133 2.57 -4.99 -3.50
CA ALA A 133 1.16 -5.31 -3.76
C ALA A 133 0.97 -6.58 -4.62
N PHE A 134 2.06 -7.05 -5.23
CA PHE A 134 2.10 -8.26 -6.05
C PHE A 134 2.37 -9.47 -5.15
N PRO A 135 1.65 -10.59 -5.36
CA PRO A 135 1.99 -11.83 -4.69
C PRO A 135 3.46 -12.18 -4.98
N CYS A 136 4.20 -12.57 -3.95
CA CYS A 136 5.59 -13.00 -4.09
C CYS A 136 5.64 -14.23 -5.02
N ASN A 137 6.08 -14.00 -6.27
CA ASN A 137 6.20 -14.98 -7.36
C ASN A 137 5.22 -16.16 -7.31
N ALA A 138 3.97 -15.94 -7.72
CA ALA A 138 3.32 -16.98 -8.50
C ALA A 138 4.08 -17.07 -9.83
N GLY A 139 5.14 -17.89 -9.87
CA GLY A 139 5.90 -18.13 -11.10
C GLY A 139 4.92 -18.35 -12.24
N HIS A 140 4.95 -17.48 -13.24
CA HIS A 140 4.01 -17.53 -14.36
C HIS A 140 4.30 -18.81 -15.16
N ARG A 141 3.62 -19.90 -14.79
CA ARG A 141 3.81 -21.27 -15.33
C ARG A 141 3.51 -21.38 -16.83
N SER A 142 3.07 -20.29 -17.49
CA SER A 142 2.72 -20.31 -18.91
C SER A 142 3.92 -20.35 -19.84
N ALA A 143 5.09 -19.85 -19.43
CA ALA A 143 6.25 -19.75 -20.32
C ALA A 143 6.92 -21.11 -20.59
N MET A 144 6.78 -22.07 -19.67
CA MET A 144 7.33 -23.43 -19.89
C MET A 144 6.52 -24.22 -20.93
N LEU A 145 5.19 -24.13 -20.91
CA LEU A 145 4.34 -24.93 -21.80
C LEU A 145 4.53 -24.57 -23.28
N PHE A 146 4.70 -23.29 -23.60
CA PHE A 146 4.94 -22.84 -24.98
C PHE A 146 6.28 -23.35 -25.53
N ASN A 147 7.34 -23.36 -24.72
CA ASN A 147 8.65 -23.84 -25.15
C ASN A 147 8.65 -25.36 -25.42
N TYR A 148 7.90 -26.14 -24.63
CA TYR A 148 7.73 -27.57 -24.86
C TYR A 148 6.93 -27.86 -26.15
N ILE A 149 5.83 -27.15 -26.40
CA ILE A 149 5.02 -27.35 -27.62
C ILE A 149 5.86 -27.06 -28.87
N ILE A 150 6.64 -25.97 -28.85
CA ILE A 150 7.50 -25.59 -29.98
C ILE A 150 8.59 -26.66 -30.20
N THR A 151 9.29 -27.10 -29.16
CA THR A 151 10.34 -28.14 -29.29
C THR A 151 9.80 -29.49 -29.76
N PHE A 152 8.63 -29.93 -29.27
CA PHE A 152 7.98 -31.15 -29.77
C PHE A 152 7.55 -31.01 -31.23
N SER A 153 7.03 -29.85 -31.64
CA SER A 153 6.66 -29.62 -33.04
C SER A 153 7.86 -29.68 -33.99
N TYR A 154 9.00 -29.10 -33.61
CA TYR A 154 10.24 -29.21 -34.39
C TYR A 154 10.72 -30.66 -34.51
N LEU A 155 10.76 -31.40 -33.40
CA LEU A 155 11.15 -32.82 -33.41
C LEU A 155 10.24 -33.67 -34.31
N PHE A 156 8.93 -33.41 -34.27
CA PHE A 156 7.96 -34.15 -35.08
C PHE A 156 8.14 -33.86 -36.59
N ILE A 157 8.34 -32.59 -36.96
CA ILE A 157 8.63 -32.20 -38.35
C ILE A 157 9.95 -32.81 -38.83
N SER A 158 10.99 -32.81 -37.99
CA SER A 158 12.28 -33.43 -38.32
C SER A 158 12.14 -34.94 -38.57
N LEU A 159 11.31 -35.63 -37.79
CA LEU A 159 11.07 -37.06 -37.96
C LEU A 159 10.30 -37.37 -39.25
N LEU A 160 9.30 -36.55 -39.59
CA LEU A 160 8.53 -36.67 -40.84
C LEU A 160 9.38 -36.43 -42.09
N ASN A 161 10.38 -35.57 -42.02
CA ASN A 161 11.31 -35.31 -43.13
C ASN A 161 12.37 -36.41 -43.33
N GLN A 162 12.45 -37.40 -42.42
CA GLN A 162 13.39 -38.53 -42.52
C GLN A 162 12.72 -39.85 -42.99
N ILE A 163 11.41 -39.83 -43.23
CA ILE A 163 10.64 -40.93 -43.85
C ILE A 163 10.40 -40.59 -45.31
#